data_AF-M0AQ16-F1
#
_entry.id   AF-M0AQ16-F1
#
_cell.length_a   1.000
_cell.length_b   1.000
_cell.length_c   1.000
_cell.angle_alpha   90.00
_cell.angle_beta   90.00
_cell.angle_gamma   90.00
#
_symmetry.space_group_name_H-M   'P 1'
#
loop_
_entity.id
_entity.type
_entity.pdbx_description
1 polymer ?
#
loop_
_entity_poly.entity_id
_entity_poly.type
_entity_poly.pdbx_seq_one_letter_code
_entity_poly.pdbx_strand_id
1 'polypeptide(L)'
;MSLSLYAALGDSSKYVETETNVTDQLTPVLSINPKDGVGVLIRNAVDMGNKVGLPIYAKLRDTDGNPLPADTRVALGYQAPTDESIQVVSDPKSTIASYIKNSVSDQQDDRKVDAVKHQLKGEKLEVRDIDEAYILVDSSEPIDHAQSEIYFEEAALAEVDLE
;
A
#
# COMPACT_ATOMS: atom_id res chain seq x y z
N MET A 1 18.11 9.83 -5.75
CA MET A 1 17.49 9.66 -4.41
C MET A 1 16.51 8.52 -4.55
N SER A 2 16.48 7.54 -3.64
CA SER A 2 15.44 6.51 -3.66
C SER A 2 14.12 7.14 -3.18
N LEU A 3 13.02 6.80 -3.82
CA LEU A 3 11.69 7.22 -3.40
C LEU A 3 11.22 6.27 -2.30
N SER A 4 10.86 6.82 -1.15
CA SER A 4 10.30 6.05 -0.04
C SER A 4 8.85 6.49 0.18
N LEU A 5 7.91 5.57 -0.01
CA LEU A 5 6.50 5.78 0.33
C LEU A 5 6.17 5.01 1.61
N TYR A 6 5.73 5.72 2.63
CA TYR A 6 5.35 5.13 3.90
C TYR A 6 4.33 5.98 4.66
N ALA A 7 3.60 5.31 5.56
CA ALA A 7 2.83 5.90 6.63
C ALA A 7 3.04 5.05 7.89
N ALA A 8 3.65 5.62 8.93
CA ALA A 8 4.02 4.87 10.11
C ALA A 8 3.92 5.72 11.37
N LEU A 9 3.23 5.19 12.38
CA LEU A 9 3.14 5.76 13.73
C LEU A 9 2.69 7.24 13.74
N GLY A 10 1.76 7.58 12.86
CA GLY A 10 1.20 8.94 12.72
C GLY A 10 2.02 9.89 11.85
N ASP A 11 3.10 9.42 11.22
CA ASP A 11 3.89 10.18 10.25
C ASP A 11 3.76 9.60 8.84
N SER A 12 3.92 10.41 7.80
CA SER A 12 3.82 9.99 6.40
C SER A 12 4.86 10.66 5.50
N SER A 13 5.21 9.96 4.42
CA SER A 13 6.13 10.48 3.41
C SER A 13 5.52 11.60 2.54
N LYS A 14 6.35 12.32 1.76
CA LYS A 14 5.99 13.53 0.98
C LYS A 14 4.69 13.41 0.16
N TYR A 15 4.46 12.28 -0.48
CA TYR A 15 3.31 12.06 -1.38
C TYR A 15 2.20 11.22 -0.75
N VAL A 16 2.30 10.91 0.55
CA VAL A 16 1.39 10.00 1.23
C VAL A 16 0.51 10.76 2.21
N GLU A 17 -0.80 10.58 2.07
CA GLU A 17 -1.80 11.07 3.01
C GLU A 17 -2.56 9.85 3.58
N THR A 18 -2.98 9.93 4.84
CA THR A 18 -3.64 8.81 5.54
C THR A 18 -5.07 9.17 5.90
N GLU A 19 -5.98 8.23 5.71
CA GLU A 19 -7.40 8.38 6.04
C GLU A 19 -7.91 7.16 6.82
N THR A 20 -8.88 7.35 7.71
CA THR A 20 -9.48 6.22 8.43
C THR A 20 -10.46 5.49 7.52
N ASN A 21 -10.35 4.15 7.43
CA ASN A 21 -11.31 3.36 6.66
C ASN A 21 -12.71 3.43 7.26
N VAL A 22 -13.70 3.22 6.41
CA VAL A 22 -15.06 2.84 6.81
C VAL A 22 -15.06 1.34 7.07
N THR A 23 -15.65 0.91 8.19
CA THR A 23 -15.74 -0.51 8.55
C THR A 23 -16.66 -1.28 7.59
N ASP A 24 -16.37 -2.56 7.38
CA ASP A 24 -17.10 -3.48 6.49
C ASP A 24 -17.23 -2.99 5.04
N GLN A 25 -16.34 -2.08 4.61
CA GLN A 25 -16.29 -1.53 3.27
C GLN A 25 -14.85 -1.35 2.82
N LEU A 26 -14.56 -1.75 1.58
CA LEU A 26 -13.25 -1.54 0.97
C LEU A 26 -13.05 -0.06 0.66
N THR A 27 -12.38 0.65 1.56
CA THR A 27 -12.20 2.11 1.51
C THR A 27 -10.71 2.49 1.62
N PRO A 28 -10.31 3.65 1.07
CA PRO A 28 -8.91 4.07 1.13
C PRO A 28 -8.48 4.35 2.57
N VAL A 29 -7.30 3.84 2.93
CA VAL A 29 -6.61 4.17 4.20
C VAL A 29 -5.36 4.99 4.00
N LEU A 30 -4.80 4.95 2.79
CA LEU A 30 -3.57 5.63 2.42
C LEU A 30 -3.72 6.04 0.97
N SER A 31 -3.55 7.32 0.68
CA SER A 31 -3.51 7.87 -0.67
C SER A 31 -2.08 8.27 -1.04
N ILE A 32 -1.71 8.07 -2.30
CA ILE A 32 -0.44 8.44 -2.90
C ILE A 32 -0.77 9.42 -4.01
N ASN A 33 -0.42 10.68 -3.79
CA ASN A 33 -0.64 11.77 -4.73
C ASN A 33 0.71 12.48 -4.96
N PRO A 34 1.42 12.12 -6.06
CA PRO A 34 2.61 12.83 -6.51
C PRO A 34 2.28 14.29 -6.84
N LYS A 35 3.17 15.23 -6.54
CA LYS A 35 2.95 16.66 -6.78
C LYS A 35 4.15 17.27 -7.52
N ASP A 36 3.99 18.49 -8.00
CA ASP A 36 5.04 19.30 -8.63
C ASP A 36 5.52 18.78 -10.00
N GLY A 37 4.64 18.20 -10.82
CA GLY A 37 5.02 17.69 -12.16
C GLY A 37 5.85 16.40 -12.12
N VAL A 38 5.89 15.71 -10.98
CA VAL A 38 6.55 14.42 -10.82
C VAL A 38 5.49 13.33 -10.75
N GLY A 39 5.74 12.21 -11.43
CA GLY A 39 5.00 10.97 -11.31
C GLY A 39 5.74 9.93 -10.47
N VAL A 40 5.00 8.97 -9.96
CA VAL A 40 5.52 7.81 -9.24
C VAL A 40 5.22 6.55 -10.05
N LEU A 41 6.28 5.81 -10.39
CA LEU A 41 6.19 4.51 -11.03
C LEU A 41 6.40 3.41 -9.99
N ILE A 42 5.42 2.53 -9.90
CA ILE A 42 5.39 1.38 -9.00
C ILE A 42 5.48 0.11 -9.87
N ARG A 43 6.57 -0.64 -9.72
CA ARG A 43 6.81 -1.86 -10.49
C ARG A 43 6.08 -3.05 -9.87
N ASN A 44 5.50 -3.92 -10.71
CA ASN A 44 4.90 -5.18 -10.25
C ASN A 44 5.95 -6.28 -9.97
N ALA A 45 7.21 -5.92 -9.75
CA ALA A 45 8.28 -6.87 -9.53
C ALA A 45 9.42 -6.24 -8.75
N VAL A 46 10.04 -7.06 -7.91
CA VAL A 46 11.28 -6.77 -7.19
C VAL A 46 12.17 -8.00 -7.26
N ASP A 47 13.49 -7.79 -7.18
CA ASP A 47 14.46 -8.89 -7.20
C ASP A 47 14.41 -9.75 -5.91
N MET A 48 13.73 -9.28 -4.87
CA MET A 48 13.61 -9.98 -3.60
C MET A 48 12.48 -11.01 -3.61
N GLY A 49 12.77 -12.26 -3.23
CA GLY A 49 11.81 -13.38 -3.28
C GLY A 49 11.60 -13.95 -4.68
N ASN A 50 10.63 -14.84 -4.86
CA ASN A 50 10.42 -15.55 -6.14
C ASN A 50 9.10 -15.20 -6.84
N LYS A 51 8.14 -14.58 -6.14
CA LYS A 51 6.84 -14.23 -6.72
C LYS A 51 6.84 -12.85 -7.38
N VAL A 52 6.02 -12.69 -8.41
CA VAL A 52 5.70 -11.38 -8.99
C VAL A 52 4.77 -10.63 -8.04
N GLY A 53 4.95 -9.32 -7.93
CA GLY A 53 4.18 -8.47 -7.03
C GLY A 53 5.02 -7.38 -6.38
N LEU A 54 4.33 -6.32 -6.00
CA LEU A 54 4.84 -5.24 -5.15
C LEU A 54 4.81 -5.70 -3.68
N PRO A 55 5.95 -5.82 -3.00
CA PRO A 55 5.94 -6.01 -1.56
C PRO A 55 5.46 -4.73 -0.88
N ILE A 56 4.42 -4.88 -0.07
CA ILE A 56 3.99 -3.88 0.88
C ILE A 56 4.22 -4.50 2.24
N TYR A 57 4.90 -3.79 3.12
CA TYR A 57 5.14 -4.21 4.50
C TYR A 57 4.16 -3.48 5.39
N ALA A 58 3.41 -4.20 6.19
CA ALA A 58 2.40 -3.55 7.01
C ALA A 58 2.21 -4.19 8.37
N LYS A 59 1.79 -3.36 9.31
CA LYS A 59 1.31 -3.71 10.63
C LYS A 59 0.07 -2.87 10.89
N LEU A 60 -1.09 -3.45 10.59
CA LEU A 60 -2.37 -2.75 10.72
C LEU A 60 -2.93 -2.99 12.11
N ARG A 61 -3.23 -1.91 12.83
CA ARG A 61 -3.72 -1.92 14.20
C ARG A 61 -4.98 -1.08 14.37
N ASP A 62 -5.79 -1.45 15.34
CA ASP A 62 -6.91 -0.65 15.83
C ASP A 62 -6.41 0.43 16.83
N THR A 63 -7.33 1.26 17.31
CA THR A 63 -7.08 2.30 18.33
C THR A 63 -6.60 1.74 19.67
N ASP A 64 -6.94 0.47 19.98
CA ASP A 64 -6.57 -0.21 21.21
C ASP A 64 -5.17 -0.88 21.13
N GLY A 65 -4.51 -0.81 19.98
CA GLY A 65 -3.20 -1.41 19.73
C GLY A 65 -3.22 -2.90 19.45
N ASN A 66 -4.39 -3.46 19.18
CA ASN A 66 -4.54 -4.83 18.70
C ASN A 66 -4.33 -4.87 17.18
N PRO A 67 -3.84 -6.00 16.64
CA PRO A 67 -3.86 -6.22 15.20
C PRO A 67 -5.29 -6.23 14.67
N LEU A 68 -5.52 -5.64 13.49
CA LEU A 68 -6.81 -5.75 12.83
C LEU A 68 -7.22 -7.23 12.62
N PRO A 69 -8.52 -7.52 12.47
CA PRO A 69 -9.05 -8.85 12.17
C PRO A 69 -8.34 -9.54 11.00
N ALA A 70 -8.06 -10.84 11.11
CA ALA A 70 -7.26 -11.57 10.11
C ALA A 70 -7.96 -11.70 8.75
N ASP A 71 -9.28 -11.59 8.71
CA ASP A 71 -10.13 -11.55 7.51
C ASP A 71 -10.18 -10.18 6.82
N THR A 72 -9.47 -9.19 7.38
CA THR A 72 -9.25 -7.88 6.75
C THR A 72 -8.71 -8.08 5.33
N ARG A 73 -9.27 -7.34 4.37
CA ARG A 73 -8.82 -7.36 2.98
C ARG A 73 -8.01 -6.12 2.66
N VAL A 74 -6.99 -6.30 1.84
CA VAL A 74 -6.11 -5.21 1.41
C VAL A 74 -5.93 -5.28 -0.11
N ALA A 75 -6.10 -4.15 -0.78
CA ALA A 75 -5.92 -4.03 -2.23
C ALA A 75 -5.32 -2.68 -2.60
N LEU A 76 -4.74 -2.57 -3.79
CA LEU A 76 -4.36 -1.28 -4.37
C LEU A 76 -5.48 -0.74 -5.25
N GLY A 77 -5.82 0.51 -5.01
CA GLY A 77 -6.70 1.33 -5.82
C GLY A 77 -5.92 2.32 -6.68
N TYR A 78 -6.52 2.73 -7.78
CA TYR A 78 -6.04 3.80 -8.65
C TYR A 78 -7.24 4.60 -9.15
N GLN A 79 -7.12 5.92 -9.20
CA GLN A 79 -8.12 6.80 -9.73
C GLN A 79 -7.46 7.85 -10.61
N ALA A 80 -7.80 7.84 -11.90
CA ALA A 80 -7.49 8.95 -12.78
C ALA A 80 -8.45 10.12 -12.50
N PRO A 81 -8.09 11.38 -12.81
CA PRO A 81 -8.95 12.54 -12.57
C PRO A 81 -10.25 12.50 -13.40
N THR A 82 -10.29 11.69 -14.45
CA THR A 82 -11.48 11.46 -15.28
C THR A 82 -12.39 10.35 -14.74
N ASP A 83 -11.93 9.57 -13.78
CA ASP A 83 -12.66 8.42 -13.26
C ASP A 83 -13.62 8.83 -12.14
N GLU A 84 -14.86 8.39 -12.25
CA GLU A 84 -15.90 8.64 -11.24
C GLU A 84 -15.71 7.77 -9.97
N SER A 85 -14.85 6.74 -10.02
CA SER A 85 -14.63 5.80 -8.91
C SER A 85 -13.24 5.19 -8.93
N ILE A 86 -12.75 4.79 -7.75
CA ILE A 86 -11.46 4.13 -7.56
C ILE A 86 -11.50 2.73 -8.20
N GLN A 87 -10.54 2.45 -9.09
CA GLN A 87 -10.35 1.16 -9.74
C GLN A 87 -9.38 0.30 -8.93
N VAL A 88 -9.77 -0.94 -8.62
CA VAL A 88 -8.86 -1.89 -7.95
C VAL A 88 -7.87 -2.45 -8.98
N VAL A 89 -6.59 -2.09 -8.83
CA VAL A 89 -5.49 -2.40 -9.76
C VAL A 89 -4.56 -3.52 -9.28
N SER A 90 -4.80 -4.10 -8.10
CA SER A 90 -4.13 -5.31 -7.63
C SER A 90 -5.09 -6.46 -7.39
N ASP A 91 -4.53 -7.65 -7.21
CA ASP A 91 -5.26 -8.77 -6.64
C ASP A 91 -5.53 -8.49 -5.15
N PRO A 92 -6.79 -8.44 -4.71
CA PRO A 92 -7.12 -8.17 -3.32
C PRO A 92 -6.67 -9.35 -2.46
N LYS A 93 -5.84 -9.08 -1.45
CA LYS A 93 -5.55 -10.06 -0.41
C LYS A 93 -6.78 -10.22 0.45
N SER A 94 -7.38 -11.41 0.47
CA SER A 94 -8.56 -11.70 1.28
C SER A 94 -8.26 -11.90 2.77
N THR A 95 -7.00 -11.80 3.19
CA THR A 95 -6.56 -11.97 4.58
C THR A 95 -5.26 -11.21 4.84
N ILE A 96 -5.12 -10.67 6.05
CA ILE A 96 -3.88 -10.07 6.56
C ILE A 96 -3.11 -11.00 7.49
N ALA A 97 -3.42 -12.30 7.55
CA ALA A 97 -2.73 -13.24 8.44
C ALA A 97 -1.20 -13.24 8.28
N SER A 98 -0.70 -13.00 7.05
CA SER A 98 0.74 -12.86 6.79
C SER A 98 1.37 -11.62 7.46
N TYR A 99 0.62 -10.52 7.56
CA TYR A 99 1.03 -9.28 8.24
C TYR A 99 1.00 -9.42 9.75
N ILE A 100 0.01 -10.14 10.29
CA ILE A 100 -0.10 -10.40 11.73
C ILE A 100 1.00 -11.36 12.21
N LYS A 101 1.29 -12.40 11.43
CA LYS A 101 2.23 -13.46 11.82
C LYS A 101 3.70 -13.03 11.78
N ASN A 102 4.05 -12.07 10.92
CA ASN A 102 5.44 -11.67 10.68
C ASN A 102 5.65 -10.21 11.07
N SER A 103 6.73 -9.91 11.79
CA SER A 103 7.14 -8.52 12.02
C SER A 103 7.48 -7.81 10.70
N VAL A 104 7.49 -6.47 10.67
CA VAL A 104 7.87 -5.72 9.45
C VAL A 104 9.25 -6.16 8.94
N SER A 105 10.22 -6.35 9.83
CA SER A 105 11.55 -6.86 9.48
C SER A 105 11.51 -8.30 8.93
N ASP A 106 10.64 -9.17 9.46
CA ASP A 106 10.43 -10.50 8.88
C ASP A 106 9.80 -10.43 7.48
N GLN A 107 8.90 -9.47 7.25
CA GLN A 107 8.26 -9.31 5.95
C GLN A 107 9.25 -8.83 4.89
N GLN A 108 10.26 -8.06 5.29
CA GLN A 108 11.39 -7.63 4.48
C GLN A 108 12.44 -8.73 4.25
N ASP A 109 12.28 -9.93 4.81
CA ASP A 109 13.20 -11.04 4.57
C ASP A 109 12.86 -11.75 3.24
N ASP A 110 13.87 -12.13 2.46
CA ASP A 110 13.71 -12.75 1.14
C ASP A 110 12.90 -14.05 1.17
N ARG A 111 12.90 -14.76 2.30
CA ARG A 111 12.14 -16.00 2.50
C ARG A 111 10.65 -15.77 2.76
N LYS A 112 10.26 -14.57 3.17
CA LYS A 112 8.91 -14.24 3.65
C LYS A 112 8.23 -13.11 2.88
N VAL A 113 8.99 -12.31 2.14
CA VAL A 113 8.49 -11.20 1.30
C VAL A 113 7.38 -11.65 0.33
N ASP A 114 7.49 -12.87 -0.19
CA ASP A 114 6.49 -13.45 -1.10
C ASP A 114 5.09 -13.60 -0.49
N ALA A 115 4.96 -13.59 0.84
CA ALA A 115 3.67 -13.67 1.52
C ALA A 115 2.92 -12.32 1.53
N VAL A 116 3.66 -11.21 1.48
CA VAL A 116 3.13 -9.84 1.57
C VAL A 116 3.06 -9.13 0.21
N LYS A 117 3.63 -9.72 -0.84
CA LYS A 117 3.49 -9.20 -2.21
C LYS A 117 2.04 -9.08 -2.67
N HIS A 118 1.71 -7.92 -3.20
CA HIS A 118 0.47 -7.61 -3.91
C HIS A 118 0.74 -7.60 -5.40
N GLN A 119 0.13 -8.54 -6.11
CA GLN A 119 0.28 -8.62 -7.56
C GLN A 119 -0.60 -7.55 -8.21
N LEU A 120 0.01 -6.63 -8.96
CA LEU A 120 -0.70 -5.68 -9.80
C LEU A 120 -1.28 -6.42 -11.02
N LYS A 121 -2.42 -5.94 -11.52
CA LYS A 121 -3.06 -6.46 -12.73
C LYS A 121 -2.26 -6.14 -14.01
N GLY A 122 -1.36 -5.16 -13.96
CA GLY A 122 -0.42 -4.80 -15.03
C GLY A 122 1.04 -5.04 -14.65
N GLU A 123 1.97 -4.74 -15.56
CA GLU A 123 3.41 -4.87 -15.31
C GLU A 123 3.96 -3.78 -14.37
N LYS A 124 3.32 -2.61 -14.40
CA LYS A 124 3.62 -1.45 -13.56
C LYS A 124 2.35 -0.64 -13.34
N LEU A 125 2.35 0.16 -12.29
CA LEU A 125 1.37 1.21 -12.04
C LEU A 125 2.12 2.55 -12.11
N GLU A 126 1.64 3.46 -12.95
CA GLU A 126 2.21 4.79 -13.09
C GLU A 126 1.18 5.79 -12.57
N VAL A 127 1.54 6.52 -11.54
CA VAL A 127 0.70 7.51 -10.87
C VAL A 127 1.26 8.87 -11.24
N ARG A 128 0.56 9.65 -12.06
CA ARG A 128 1.00 11.00 -12.43
C ARG A 128 0.63 12.00 -11.33
N ASP A 129 1.08 13.23 -11.47
CA ASP A 129 0.75 14.33 -10.56
C ASP A 129 -0.74 14.70 -10.51
N ILE A 130 -1.50 14.28 -11.51
CA ILE A 130 -2.96 14.44 -11.60
C ILE A 130 -3.74 13.18 -11.21
N ASP A 131 -3.05 12.04 -11.02
CA ASP A 131 -3.67 10.77 -10.65
C ASP A 131 -3.45 10.48 -9.16
N GLU A 132 -4.27 9.57 -8.61
CA GLU A 132 -4.12 9.13 -7.23
C GLU A 132 -4.11 7.60 -7.15
N ALA A 133 -3.22 7.05 -6.32
CA ALA A 133 -3.23 5.65 -5.96
C ALA A 133 -3.59 5.48 -4.49
N TYR A 134 -4.18 4.34 -4.12
CA TYR A 134 -4.66 4.10 -2.77
C TYR A 134 -4.29 2.72 -2.27
N ILE A 135 -4.08 2.59 -0.96
CA ILE A 135 -4.27 1.32 -0.26
C ILE A 135 -5.70 1.29 0.24
N LEU A 136 -6.46 0.32 -0.24
CA LEU A 136 -7.82 0.06 0.17
C LEU A 136 -7.83 -1.04 1.22
N VAL A 137 -8.54 -0.81 2.32
CA VAL A 137 -8.70 -1.78 3.40
C VAL A 137 -10.19 -1.99 3.67
N ASP A 138 -10.56 -3.25 3.83
CA ASP A 138 -11.88 -3.70 4.27
C ASP A 138 -11.70 -4.48 5.56
N SER A 139 -12.17 -3.93 6.68
CA SER A 139 -12.02 -4.51 8.01
C SER A 139 -13.25 -4.22 8.86
N SER A 140 -13.58 -5.10 9.81
CA SER A 140 -14.68 -4.85 10.76
C SER A 140 -14.33 -3.83 11.84
N GLU A 141 -13.05 -3.45 11.95
CA GLU A 141 -12.55 -2.44 12.89
C GLU A 141 -11.82 -1.31 12.14
N PRO A 142 -11.89 -0.07 12.63
CA PRO A 142 -11.20 1.05 12.02
C PRO A 142 -9.69 0.95 12.27
N ILE A 143 -8.89 1.28 11.27
CA ILE A 143 -7.43 1.39 11.38
C ILE A 143 -7.05 2.64 12.17
N ASP A 144 -6.08 2.49 13.06
CA ASP A 144 -5.38 3.60 13.70
C ASP A 144 -3.99 3.79 13.07
N HIS A 145 -3.83 4.85 12.28
CA HIS A 145 -2.56 5.22 11.65
C HIS A 145 -1.49 5.68 12.64
N ALA A 146 -1.87 6.11 13.84
CA ALA A 146 -0.92 6.47 14.90
C ALA A 146 -0.22 5.24 15.50
N GLN A 147 -0.80 4.05 15.32
CA GLN A 147 -0.25 2.79 15.80
C GLN A 147 0.09 1.80 14.68
N SER A 148 -0.43 2.06 13.48
CA SER A 148 -0.18 1.26 12.29
C SER A 148 1.07 1.72 11.56
N GLU A 149 1.62 0.80 10.77
CA GLU A 149 2.76 1.06 9.91
C GLU A 149 2.53 0.42 8.55
N ILE A 150 2.78 1.15 7.48
CA ILE A 150 2.66 0.72 6.09
C ILE A 150 3.87 1.28 5.35
N TYR A 151 4.64 0.40 4.72
CA TYR A 151 5.82 0.73 3.95
C TYR A 151 5.75 0.06 2.58
N PHE A 152 6.15 0.78 1.56
CA PHE A 152 6.32 0.23 0.22
C PHE A 152 7.78 -0.13 0.00
N GLU A 153 8.04 -1.21 -0.74
CA GLU A 153 9.40 -1.59 -1.12
C GLU A 153 10.04 -0.54 -2.04
N GLU A 154 11.09 0.13 -1.57
CA GLU A 154 11.78 1.19 -2.30
C GLU A 154 12.35 0.70 -3.63
N ALA A 155 12.81 -0.55 -3.71
CA ALA A 155 13.32 -1.12 -4.96
C ALA A 155 12.24 -1.22 -6.07
N ALA A 156 10.96 -1.22 -5.69
CA ALA A 156 9.84 -1.22 -6.63
C ALA A 156 9.44 0.18 -7.08
N LEU A 157 9.96 1.23 -6.46
CA LEU A 157 9.52 2.62 -6.64
C LEU A 157 10.53 3.42 -7.47
N ALA A 158 10.02 4.29 -8.33
CA ALA A 158 10.82 5.27 -9.05
C ALA A 158 10.03 6.58 -9.24
N GLU A 159 10.68 7.71 -9.02
CA GLU A 159 10.16 9.00 -9.49
C GLU A 159 10.41 9.13 -10.99
N VAL A 160 9.41 9.67 -11.69
CA VAL A 160 9.45 9.93 -13.14
C VAL A 160 9.09 11.40 -13.34
N ASP A 161 9.89 12.12 -14.12
CA ASP A 161 9.60 13.51 -14.46
C ASP A 161 8.53 13.56 -15.56
N LEU A 162 7.50 14.38 -15.38
CA LEU A 162 6.42 14.57 -16.35
C LEU A 162 6.68 15.88 -17.11
N GLU A 163 7.67 15.86 -18.01
CA GLU A 163 7.96 16.96 -18.94
C GLU A 163 6.89 17.13 -20.05
#